data_AF-A0A2T2WM19-F1
#
_entry.id   AF-A0A2T2WM19-F1
#
_cell.length_a   1.000
_cell.length_b   1.000
_cell.length_c   1.000
_cell.angle_alpha   90.00
_cell.angle_beta   90.00
_cell.angle_gamma   90.00
#
_symmetry.space_group_name_H-M   'P 1'
#
loop_
_entity.id
_entity.type
_entity.pdbx_description
1 polymer ?
#
loop_
_entity_poly.entity_id
_entity_poly.type
_entity_poly.pdbx_seq_one_letter_code
_entity_poly.pdbx_strand_id
1 'polypeptide(L)'
;MANLRARREDLRQAIEARVHYLFGTRPRTGDYYLDFFGDGTRFHGNPSDYEWLEKTFGISEVEDVRWQLIEEFHYFGHTAEEDDNHEDALRPWLEDDAAVCHFLEQLKRKYDSNDAVYPG
;
A
#
# COMPACT_ATOMS: atom_id res chain seq x y z
N MET A 1 -14.63 18.96 -0.53
CA MET A 1 -13.91 18.04 0.38
C MET A 1 -14.54 16.64 0.38
N ALA A 2 -15.87 16.47 0.53
CA ALA A 2 -16.52 15.14 0.51
C ALA A 2 -16.24 14.27 -0.74
N ASN A 3 -15.96 14.88 -1.90
CA ASN A 3 -15.68 14.16 -3.15
C ASN A 3 -14.33 13.40 -3.11
N LEU A 4 -13.27 14.01 -2.54
CA LEU A 4 -11.93 13.40 -2.55
C LEU A 4 -11.81 12.22 -1.60
N ARG A 5 -12.43 12.30 -0.41
CA ARG A 5 -12.44 11.18 0.53
C ARG A 5 -13.18 9.96 -0.02
N ALA A 6 -14.33 10.18 -0.66
CA ALA A 6 -15.05 9.10 -1.34
C ALA A 6 -14.23 8.52 -2.50
N ARG A 7 -13.59 9.39 -3.30
CA ARG A 7 -12.72 8.97 -4.40
C ARG A 7 -11.52 8.16 -3.92
N ARG A 8 -10.89 8.55 -2.82
CA ARG A 8 -9.81 7.82 -2.16
C ARG A 8 -10.26 6.41 -1.81
N GLU A 9 -11.43 6.29 -1.19
CA GLU A 9 -11.99 4.99 -0.81
C GLU A 9 -12.29 4.11 -2.03
N ASP A 10 -12.90 4.67 -3.08
CA ASP A 10 -13.16 3.93 -4.33
C ASP A 10 -11.87 3.40 -4.96
N LEU A 11 -10.82 4.21 -4.98
CA LEU A 11 -9.51 3.81 -5.53
C LEU A 11 -8.85 2.75 -4.67
N ARG A 12 -8.90 2.91 -3.34
CA ARG A 12 -8.37 1.96 -2.37
C ARG A 12 -9.01 0.59 -2.57
N GLN A 13 -10.34 0.50 -2.53
CA GLN A 13 -11.08 -0.74 -2.74
C GLN A 13 -10.79 -1.39 -4.10
N ALA A 14 -10.64 -0.57 -5.16
CA ALA A 14 -10.32 -1.09 -6.49
C ALA A 14 -8.91 -1.71 -6.55
N ILE A 15 -7.93 -1.12 -5.87
CA ILE A 15 -6.57 -1.66 -5.77
C ILE A 15 -6.56 -2.91 -4.89
N GLU A 16 -7.22 -2.88 -3.73
CA GLU A 16 -7.36 -4.03 -2.83
C GLU A 16 -7.95 -5.24 -3.57
N ALA A 17 -9.06 -5.07 -4.28
CA ALA A 17 -9.69 -6.13 -5.08
C ALA A 17 -8.75 -6.65 -6.17
N ARG A 18 -7.97 -5.77 -6.81
CA ARG A 18 -7.00 -6.16 -7.83
C ARG A 18 -5.83 -6.92 -7.23
N VAL A 19 -5.30 -6.49 -6.09
CA VAL A 19 -4.25 -7.19 -5.35
C VAL A 19 -4.72 -8.58 -4.95
N HIS A 20 -5.94 -8.71 -4.40
CA HIS A 20 -6.53 -10.01 -4.06
C HIS A 20 -6.67 -10.93 -5.29
N TYR A 21 -7.06 -10.40 -6.44
CA TYR A 21 -7.10 -11.18 -7.67
C TYR A 21 -5.70 -11.68 -8.09
N LEU A 22 -4.70 -10.81 -8.03
CA LEU A 22 -3.34 -11.10 -8.49
C LEU A 22 -2.57 -12.05 -7.58
N PHE A 23 -2.79 -11.98 -6.26
CA PHE A 23 -2.07 -12.79 -5.26
C PHE A 23 -2.91 -13.94 -4.70
N GLY A 24 -4.20 -14.00 -5.03
CA GLY A 24 -5.14 -14.98 -4.48
C GLY A 24 -5.44 -14.73 -3.00
N THR A 25 -5.77 -15.80 -2.27
CA THR A 25 -6.07 -15.76 -0.82
C THR A 25 -4.81 -15.71 0.05
N ARG A 26 -3.63 -15.52 -0.54
CA ARG A 26 -2.39 -15.45 0.22
C ARG A 26 -2.40 -14.11 0.97
N PRO A 27 -2.39 -14.11 2.31
CA PRO A 27 -2.20 -12.86 3.03
C PRO A 27 -0.83 -12.32 2.62
N ARG A 28 -0.79 -11.11 2.05
CA ARG A 28 0.50 -10.39 1.98
C ARG A 28 0.99 -10.06 3.39
N THR A 29 0.06 -9.98 4.35
CA THR A 29 0.28 -9.78 5.78
C THR A 29 1.02 -10.97 6.40
N GLY A 30 2.35 -10.95 6.33
CA GLY A 30 3.15 -11.70 7.30
C GLY A 30 3.06 -10.99 8.65
N ASP A 31 2.55 -11.65 9.69
CA ASP A 31 2.37 -11.11 11.05
C ASP A 31 3.64 -10.49 11.68
N TYR A 32 4.06 -9.28 11.28
CA TYR A 32 5.18 -8.55 11.90
C TYR A 32 4.97 -7.04 11.76
N TYR A 33 5.04 -6.35 12.91
CA TYR A 33 4.86 -4.91 13.07
C TYR A 33 6.05 -4.09 12.49
N LEU A 34 5.72 -2.84 12.17
CA LEU A 34 6.43 -1.66 11.63
C LEU A 34 7.85 -1.31 12.18
N ASP A 35 8.71 -0.77 11.31
CA ASP A 35 10.04 -0.06 11.42
C ASP A 35 10.40 0.30 9.98
N PHE A 36 10.09 1.52 9.60
CA PHE A 36 10.34 1.98 8.24
C PHE A 36 11.65 2.77 8.08
N PHE A 37 12.50 2.82 9.12
CA PHE A 37 13.72 3.62 9.07
C PHE A 37 14.85 3.05 9.94
N GLY A 38 15.44 1.93 9.51
CA GLY A 38 16.87 1.67 9.74
C GLY A 38 17.30 0.62 10.77
N ASP A 39 16.42 -0.18 11.35
CA ASP A 39 16.79 -1.20 12.36
C ASP A 39 16.07 -2.57 12.25
N GLY A 40 15.22 -2.78 11.25
CA GLY A 40 14.95 -4.13 10.75
C GLY A 40 13.57 -4.71 11.03
N THR A 41 12.52 -3.94 10.82
CA THR A 41 11.22 -4.56 10.53
C THR A 41 10.94 -4.59 9.03
N ARG A 42 9.95 -5.40 8.72
CA ARG A 42 9.61 -5.85 7.39
C ARG A 42 8.17 -5.48 7.15
N PHE A 43 7.95 -4.49 6.30
CA PHE A 43 6.66 -4.33 5.66
C PHE A 43 6.39 -5.51 4.72
N HIS A 44 5.11 -5.81 4.56
CA HIS A 44 4.53 -7.09 4.25
C HIS A 44 4.75 -7.53 2.78
N GLY A 45 5.92 -8.12 2.51
CA GLY A 45 6.20 -8.78 1.24
C GLY A 45 7.49 -9.59 1.30
N ASN A 46 7.51 -10.77 0.67
CA ASN A 46 8.75 -11.48 0.40
C ASN A 46 9.53 -10.70 -0.68
N PRO A 47 10.87 -10.60 -0.64
CA PRO A 47 11.66 -10.06 -1.75
C PRO A 47 11.21 -10.54 -3.14
N SER A 48 10.79 -11.80 -3.26
CA SER A 48 10.24 -12.35 -4.51
C SER A 48 8.94 -11.69 -4.97
N ASP A 49 8.12 -11.19 -4.04
CA ASP A 49 6.87 -10.48 -4.34
C ASP A 49 7.18 -9.11 -4.93
N TYR A 50 8.15 -8.39 -4.34
CA TYR A 50 8.61 -7.10 -4.84
C TYR A 50 9.28 -7.21 -6.21
N GLU A 51 10.17 -8.19 -6.38
CA GLU A 51 10.80 -8.47 -7.68
C GLU A 51 9.75 -8.78 -8.76
N TRP A 52 8.72 -9.54 -8.41
CA TRP A 52 7.64 -9.85 -9.33
C TRP A 52 6.79 -8.61 -9.67
N LEU A 53 6.41 -7.81 -8.67
CA LEU A 53 5.65 -6.57 -8.87
C LEU A 53 6.40 -5.59 -9.77
N GLU A 54 7.70 -5.41 -9.55
CA GLU A 54 8.53 -4.53 -10.34
C GLU A 54 8.65 -5.05 -11.78
N LYS A 55 8.95 -6.33 -11.96
CA LYS A 55 9.11 -6.94 -13.28
C LYS A 55 7.82 -6.99 -14.09
N THR A 56 6.68 -7.21 -13.43
CA THR A 56 5.40 -7.46 -14.12
C THR A 56 4.57 -6.20 -14.32
N PHE A 57 4.60 -5.28 -13.35
CA PHE A 57 3.75 -4.08 -13.33
C PHE A 57 4.56 -2.78 -13.22
N GLY A 58 5.88 -2.84 -13.03
CA GLY A 58 6.70 -1.66 -12.76
C GLY A 58 6.39 -1.01 -11.42
N ILE A 59 5.86 -1.78 -10.45
CA ILE A 59 5.57 -1.31 -9.09
C ILE A 59 6.79 -1.60 -8.23
N SER A 60 7.46 -0.54 -7.77
CA SER A 60 8.61 -0.66 -6.87
C SER A 60 8.20 -1.05 -5.45
N GLU A 61 9.14 -1.59 -4.67
CA GLU A 61 8.95 -1.83 -3.23
C GLU A 61 8.45 -0.59 -2.50
N VAL A 62 9.05 0.58 -2.76
CA VAL A 62 8.64 1.85 -2.13
C VAL A 62 7.18 2.20 -2.42
N GLU A 63 6.70 1.93 -3.64
CA GLU A 63 5.31 2.16 -4.00
C GLU A 63 4.38 1.14 -3.35
N ASP A 64 4.78 -0.13 -3.30
CA ASP A 64 3.96 -1.16 -2.66
C ASP A 64 3.83 -0.93 -1.16
N VAL A 65 4.91 -0.57 -0.48
CA VAL A 65 4.83 -0.24 0.94
C VAL A 65 4.04 1.04 1.19
N ARG A 66 4.18 2.05 0.34
CA ARG A 66 3.33 3.25 0.45
C ARG A 66 1.84 2.92 0.31
N TRP A 67 1.50 1.90 -0.47
CA TRP A 67 0.15 1.34 -0.52
C TRP A 67 -0.25 0.64 0.78
N GLN A 68 0.61 -0.21 1.33
CA GLN A 68 0.35 -0.88 2.61
C GLN A 68 0.12 0.12 3.76
N LEU A 69 0.88 1.21 3.80
CA LEU A 69 0.68 2.30 4.77
C LEU A 69 -0.69 2.99 4.63
N ILE A 70 -1.21 3.12 3.40
CA ILE A 70 -2.57 3.66 3.19
C ILE A 70 -3.62 2.69 3.75
N GLU A 71 -3.43 1.39 3.57
CA GLU A 71 -4.33 0.36 4.11
C GLU A 71 -4.31 0.36 5.63
N GLU A 72 -3.13 0.36 6.24
CA GLU A 72 -2.97 0.44 7.70
C GLU A 72 -3.62 1.71 8.26
N PHE A 73 -3.37 2.86 7.65
CA PHE A 73 -4.01 4.12 8.05
C PHE A 73 -5.54 4.08 7.91
N HIS A 74 -6.07 3.34 6.92
CA HIS A 74 -7.50 3.14 6.76
C HIS A 74 -8.10 2.25 7.88
N TYR A 75 -7.46 1.12 8.19
CA TYR A 75 -7.98 0.13 9.14
C TYR A 75 -7.78 0.53 10.60
N PHE A 76 -6.61 1.07 10.94
CA PHE A 76 -6.25 1.44 12.31
C PHE A 76 -6.51 2.92 12.60
N GLY A 77 -6.73 3.76 11.59
CA GLY A 77 -6.94 5.19 11.78
C GLY A 77 -5.75 5.87 12.47
N HIS A 78 -5.99 7.02 13.10
CA HIS A 78 -4.97 7.78 13.86
C HIS A 78 -4.57 7.12 15.20
N THR A 79 -4.95 5.86 15.47
CA THR A 79 -4.82 5.23 16.80
C THR A 79 -3.55 4.41 16.98
N ALA A 80 -2.54 4.56 16.13
CA ALA A 80 -1.19 4.20 16.52
C ALA A 80 -0.79 5.16 17.65
N GLU A 81 -1.09 4.76 18.89
CA GLU A 81 -0.65 5.45 20.10
C GLU A 81 0.88 5.58 20.03
N GLU A 82 1.35 6.77 19.70
CA GLU A 82 2.66 7.33 20.06
C GLU A 82 3.85 6.35 20.00
N ASP A 83 4.02 5.59 18.92
CA ASP A 83 5.25 4.82 18.71
C ASP A 83 6.13 5.44 17.60
N ASP A 84 7.20 6.06 18.09
CA ASP A 84 8.45 6.44 17.44
C ASP A 84 8.42 7.17 16.08
N ASN A 85 8.36 8.51 16.14
CA ASN A 85 8.98 9.56 15.29
C ASN A 85 8.94 9.49 13.74
N HIS A 86 8.57 8.37 13.15
CA HIS A 86 8.70 8.06 11.73
C HIS A 86 7.34 8.06 11.02
N GLU A 87 6.27 7.62 11.71
CA GLU A 87 4.90 7.79 11.23
C GLU A 87 4.50 9.28 11.13
N ASP A 88 5.04 10.13 12.01
CA ASP A 88 4.76 11.56 12.03
C ASP A 88 5.22 12.30 10.76
N ALA A 89 6.25 11.80 10.07
CA ALA A 89 6.71 12.41 8.82
C ALA A 89 5.79 12.09 7.63
N LEU A 90 5.11 10.94 7.65
CA LEU A 90 4.21 10.49 6.58
C LEU A 90 2.74 10.81 6.86
N ARG A 91 2.38 11.04 8.12
CA ARG A 91 1.02 11.42 8.54
C ARG A 91 0.46 12.63 7.78
N PRO A 92 1.20 13.74 7.56
CA PRO A 92 0.70 14.86 6.74
C PRO A 92 0.37 14.46 5.31
N TRP A 93 1.12 13.50 4.74
CA TRP A 93 0.84 12.99 3.40
C TRP A 93 -0.37 12.05 3.38
N LEU A 94 -0.51 11.18 4.39
CA LEU A 94 -1.65 10.26 4.53
C LEU A 94 -2.98 10.98 4.78
N GLU A 95 -2.95 12.17 5.39
CA GLU A 95 -4.11 13.03 5.62
C GLU A 95 -4.46 13.90 4.39
N ASP A 96 -3.54 14.07 3.43
CA ASP A 96 -3.81 14.78 2.18
C ASP A 96 -4.52 13.87 1.17
N ASP A 97 -5.85 13.90 1.19
CA ASP A 97 -6.70 13.13 0.27
C ASP A 97 -6.35 13.37 -1.21
N ALA A 98 -5.89 14.56 -1.61
CA ALA A 98 -5.54 14.83 -3.00
C ALA A 98 -4.23 14.13 -3.39
N ALA A 99 -3.21 14.23 -2.52
CA ALA A 99 -1.93 13.55 -2.73
C ALA A 99 -2.09 12.03 -2.74
N VAL A 100 -2.88 11.48 -1.81
CA VAL A 100 -3.18 10.05 -1.75
C VAL A 100 -3.97 9.60 -2.97
N CYS A 101 -5.01 10.33 -3.39
CA CYS A 101 -5.76 10.00 -4.61
C CYS A 101 -4.84 9.95 -5.83
N HIS A 102 -3.98 10.95 -6.01
CA HIS A 102 -3.06 11.00 -7.15
C HIS A 102 -2.11 9.80 -7.16
N PHE A 103 -1.57 9.42 -6.00
CA PHE A 103 -0.77 8.21 -5.87
C PHE A 103 -1.56 6.93 -6.21
N LEU A 104 -2.75 6.76 -5.63
CA LEU A 104 -3.60 5.59 -5.89
C LEU A 104 -4.02 5.48 -7.36
N GLU A 105 -4.28 6.59 -8.04
CA GLU A 105 -4.59 6.58 -9.48
C GLU A 105 -3.42 6.08 -10.32
N GLN A 106 -2.19 6.48 -9.98
CA GLN A 106 -0.98 5.99 -10.66
C GLN A 106 -0.75 4.51 -10.37
N LEU A 107 -0.86 4.12 -9.10
CA LEU A 107 -0.67 2.74 -8.67
C LEU A 107 -1.71 1.80 -9.31
N LYS A 108 -2.98 2.22 -9.35
CA LYS A 108 -4.03 1.48 -10.02
C LYS A 108 -3.73 1.25 -11.50
N ARG A 109 -3.26 2.29 -12.23
CA ARG A 109 -2.88 2.15 -13.65
C ARG A 109 -1.77 1.11 -13.83
N LYS A 110 -0.82 1.02 -12.89
CA LYS A 110 0.21 -0.02 -12.91
C LYS A 110 -0.38 -1.41 -12.69
N TYR A 111 -1.21 -1.60 -11.68
CA TYR A 111 -1.89 -2.88 -11.43
C TYR A 111 -2.84 -3.33 -12.55
N ASP A 112 -3.41 -2.39 -13.30
CA ASP A 112 -4.25 -2.66 -14.47
C ASP A 112 -3.44 -2.86 -15.76
N SER A 113 -2.12 -2.61 -15.76
CA SER A 113 -1.29 -2.66 -16.97
C SER A 113 -1.04 -4.08 -17.51
N ASN A 114 -1.29 -5.10 -16.68
CA ASN A 114 -1.06 -6.50 -16.98
C ASN A 114 -2.06 -7.37 -16.21
N ASP A 115 -2.37 -8.58 -16.69
CA ASP A 115 -3.28 -9.55 -16.06
C ASP A 115 -2.56 -10.78 -15.48
N ALA A 116 -1.23 -10.78 -15.46
CA ALA A 116 -0.43 -11.88 -14.91
C ALA A 116 -0.69 -12.06 -13.41
N VAL A 117 -1.11 -13.27 -13.02
CA VAL A 117 -1.32 -13.67 -11.62
C VAL A 117 0.00 -14.16 -11.01
N TYR A 118 0.22 -13.90 -9.72
CA TYR A 118 1.43 -14.28 -9.01
C TYR A 118 1.61 -15.81 -9.03
N PRO A 119 2.79 -16.32 -9.47
CA PRO A 119 2.99 -17.76 -9.70
C PRO A 119 3.14 -18.61 -8.43
N GLY A 120 3.37 -18.01 -7.25
CA GLY A 120 3.45 -18.71 -5.97
C GLY A 120 4.86 -19.03 -5.49
#